data_AF-A0A5B6WWU4-F1
#
_entry.id   AF-A0A5B6WWU4-F1
#
_cell.length_a   1.000
_cell.length_b   1.000
_cell.length_c   1.000
_cell.angle_alpha   90.00
_cell.angle_beta   90.00
_cell.angle_gamma   90.00
#
_symmetry.space_group_name_H-M   'P 1'
#
loop_
_entity.id
_entity.type
_entity.pdbx_description
1 polymer ?
#
loop_
_entity_poly.entity_id
_entity_poly.type
_entity_poly.pdbx_seq_one_letter_code
_entity_poly.pdbx_strand_id
1 'polypeptide(L)'
;MMQQSLVAQKLFSFWFNKDPMASEGGELVFGGVDPKHFKGQHTYVPVTQKSYWQIDLEDFLVADQSTGCCINCTAIVDSGTAFIAGPFDAVKKINDAIEAKGFVSMECKKAVSQYGDLIWQLLLSGLQPDKLCSSIGICSFNGTQHLSDSIKMVVEQKGETHNDTEVGQDLVCAACELTVAWMRTEMMQKKTRGRVIEYVNKLCDTLPNPTTQLAVDCTKIPSMPTVSFVIGNKSFHLTPDQYILKVEQDMATFCISGFIPLDVPVSPPQGPLWILGEIFMEAYHTVFDFGNLRVGFAEAA
;
A
#
# COMPACT_ATOMS: atom_id res chain seq x y z
N MET A 1 -2.32 -18.46 28.17
CA MET A 1 -1.31 -19.48 27.79
C MET A 1 -0.11 -19.50 28.74
N MET A 2 0.70 -18.44 28.84
CA MET A 2 1.88 -18.45 29.72
C MET A 2 1.57 -18.62 31.22
N GLN A 3 0.59 -17.87 31.75
CA GLN A 3 0.17 -18.01 33.16
C GLN A 3 -0.38 -19.40 33.49
N GLN A 4 -0.91 -20.09 32.48
CA GLN A 4 -1.47 -21.45 32.59
C GLN A 4 -0.42 -22.52 32.23
N SER A 5 0.84 -22.14 31.98
CA SER A 5 1.93 -23.05 31.60
C SER A 5 1.63 -23.92 30.37
N LEU A 6 0.88 -23.40 29.40
CA LEU A 6 0.50 -24.11 28.18
C LEU A 6 1.55 -24.02 27.05
N VAL A 7 2.63 -23.26 27.26
CA VAL A 7 3.70 -23.07 26.28
C VAL A 7 5.05 -23.45 26.90
N ALA A 8 5.88 -24.17 26.15
CA ALA A 8 7.18 -24.63 26.63
C ALA A 8 8.18 -23.48 26.79
N GLN A 9 8.18 -22.55 25.84
CA GLN A 9 9.01 -21.35 25.87
C GLN A 9 8.15 -20.10 25.92
N LYS A 10 8.68 -19.01 26.50
CA LYS A 10 7.98 -17.72 26.59
C LYS A 10 8.20 -16.90 25.32
N LEU A 11 7.94 -17.49 24.16
CA LEU A 11 8.10 -16.85 22.85
C LEU A 11 7.04 -17.35 21.88
N PHE A 12 6.88 -16.65 20.78
CA PHE A 12 6.13 -17.11 19.61
C PHE A 12 6.83 -16.67 18.33
N SER A 13 6.52 -17.31 17.21
CA SER A 13 7.16 -17.01 15.93
C SER A 13 6.18 -17.04 14.77
N PHE A 14 6.50 -16.24 13.75
CA PHE A 14 5.76 -16.14 12.51
C PHE A 14 6.65 -16.55 11.33
N TRP A 15 6.07 -17.35 10.45
CA TRP A 15 6.51 -17.56 9.09
C TRP A 15 5.36 -17.25 8.15
N PHE A 16 5.59 -16.41 7.14
CA PHE A 16 4.65 -16.20 6.05
C PHE A 16 5.21 -16.84 4.79
N ASN A 17 4.36 -17.55 4.07
CA ASN A 17 4.74 -18.18 2.82
C ASN A 17 4.61 -17.18 1.67
N LYS A 18 5.67 -17.07 0.87
CA LYS A 18 5.74 -16.16 -0.29
C LYS A 18 4.96 -16.63 -1.50
N ASP A 19 4.64 -17.92 -1.56
CA ASP A 19 3.96 -18.49 -2.71
C ASP A 19 2.44 -18.33 -2.58
N PRO A 20 1.80 -17.44 -3.37
CA PRO A 20 0.37 -17.22 -3.30
C PRO A 20 -0.45 -18.43 -3.78
N MET A 21 0.20 -19.40 -4.43
CA MET A 21 -0.43 -20.64 -4.91
C MET A 21 -0.25 -21.81 -3.93
N ALA A 22 0.54 -21.63 -2.87
CA ALA A 22 0.75 -22.66 -1.87
C ALA A 22 -0.51 -22.91 -1.03
N SER A 23 -0.72 -24.16 -0.62
CA SER A 23 -1.83 -24.53 0.25
C SER A 23 -1.69 -24.00 1.68
N GLU A 24 -0.45 -23.71 2.10
CA GLU A 24 -0.12 -23.15 3.41
C GLU A 24 0.37 -21.71 3.22
N GLY A 25 -0.40 -20.73 3.69
CA GLY A 25 -0.04 -19.30 3.60
C GLY A 25 0.97 -18.84 4.67
N GLY A 26 1.18 -19.64 5.72
CA GLY A 26 2.09 -19.32 6.81
C GLY A 26 1.83 -20.15 8.06
N GLU A 27 2.65 -19.96 9.09
CA GLU A 27 2.57 -20.64 10.38
C GLU A 27 2.83 -19.65 11.53
N LEU A 28 2.01 -19.76 12.59
CA LEU A 28 2.23 -19.11 13.87
C LEU A 28 2.46 -20.18 14.94
N VAL A 29 3.64 -20.16 15.55
CA VAL A 29 4.02 -21.11 16.61
C VAL A 29 4.03 -20.41 17.95
N PHE A 30 3.15 -20.83 18.87
CA PHE A 30 3.23 -20.43 20.28
C PHE A 30 4.13 -21.38 21.07
N GLY A 31 5.11 -20.83 21.78
CA GLY A 31 5.98 -21.60 22.68
C GLY A 31 7.18 -22.28 22.01
N GLY A 32 7.48 -21.95 20.76
CA GLY A 32 8.58 -22.53 20.00
C GLY A 32 8.86 -21.81 18.68
N VAL A 33 9.76 -22.40 17.92
CA VAL A 33 10.18 -21.97 16.58
C VAL A 33 10.38 -23.23 15.73
N ASP A 34 9.81 -23.30 14.53
CA ASP A 34 10.06 -24.41 13.60
C ASP A 34 11.33 -24.13 12.77
N PRO A 35 12.41 -24.94 12.91
CA PRO A 35 13.64 -24.79 12.13
C PRO A 35 13.49 -24.96 10.62
N LYS A 36 12.36 -25.48 10.13
CA LYS A 36 12.09 -25.60 8.69
C LYS A 36 11.78 -24.28 8.01
N HIS A 37 11.35 -23.27 8.78
CA HIS A 37 10.83 -22.02 8.24
C HIS A 37 11.84 -20.88 8.16
N PHE A 38 13.12 -21.14 8.50
CA PHE A 38 14.17 -20.14 8.39
C PHE A 38 15.54 -20.74 8.07
N LYS A 39 16.44 -19.88 7.57
CA LYS A 39 17.84 -20.19 7.28
C LYS A 39 18.77 -19.42 8.19
N GLY A 40 19.86 -20.07 8.60
CA GLY A 40 20.88 -19.46 9.45
C GLY A 40 20.43 -19.25 10.89
N GLN A 41 20.90 -18.16 11.51
CA GLN A 41 20.59 -17.82 12.91
C GLN A 41 19.83 -16.50 13.00
N HIS A 42 18.91 -16.42 13.95
CA HIS A 42 18.22 -15.17 14.26
C HIS A 42 19.18 -14.13 14.82
N THR A 43 19.07 -12.93 14.30
CA THR A 43 19.67 -11.73 14.89
C THR A 43 18.66 -11.12 15.84
N TYR A 44 18.98 -11.11 17.14
CA TYR A 44 18.08 -10.63 18.18
C TYR A 44 18.42 -9.20 18.59
N VAL A 45 17.40 -8.36 18.70
CA VAL A 45 17.47 -6.98 19.20
C VAL A 45 16.48 -6.76 20.35
N PRO A 46 16.83 -5.96 21.37
CA PRO A 46 15.98 -5.75 22.53
C PRO A 46 14.74 -4.93 22.18
N VAL A 47 13.64 -5.17 22.90
CA VAL A 47 12.45 -4.33 22.85
C VAL A 47 12.70 -3.05 23.65
N THR A 48 12.45 -1.89 23.04
CA THR A 48 12.74 -0.58 23.62
C THR A 48 11.55 -0.01 24.40
N GLN A 49 10.31 -0.31 24.00
CA GLN A 49 9.10 0.10 24.70
C GLN A 49 8.12 -1.07 24.87
N LYS A 50 7.81 -1.46 26.11
CA LYS A 50 7.02 -2.68 26.41
C LYS A 50 5.56 -2.67 25.91
N SER A 51 5.03 -1.52 25.52
CA SER A 51 3.67 -1.42 24.96
C SER A 51 3.56 -1.96 23.54
N TYR A 52 4.69 -2.03 22.82
CA TYR A 52 4.77 -2.50 21.45
C TYR A 52 5.94 -3.47 21.29
N TRP A 53 5.96 -4.25 20.21
CA TRP A 53 7.19 -4.94 19.78
C TRP A 53 8.10 -3.96 19.04
N GLN A 54 8.48 -2.90 19.76
CA GLN A 54 9.29 -1.80 19.24
C GLN A 54 10.77 -2.10 19.44
N ILE A 55 11.56 -1.88 18.40
CA ILE A 55 13.00 -2.07 18.35
C ILE A 55 13.69 -0.78 17.87
N ASP A 56 14.98 -0.65 18.15
CA ASP A 56 15.79 0.39 17.51
C ASP A 56 16.05 0.02 16.04
N LEU A 57 16.03 1.03 15.17
CA LEU A 57 16.37 0.92 13.76
C LEU A 57 17.50 1.91 13.48
N GLU A 58 18.67 1.41 13.06
CA GLU A 58 19.84 2.24 12.89
C GLU A 58 19.84 3.05 11.59
N ASP A 59 19.40 2.44 10.48
CA ASP A 59 19.30 3.13 9.18
C ASP A 59 18.32 2.45 8.21
N PHE A 60 17.89 3.20 7.21
CA PHE A 60 17.18 2.71 6.04
C PHE A 60 17.93 3.13 4.77
N LEU A 61 18.35 2.14 3.99
CA LEU A 61 19.16 2.31 2.78
C LEU A 61 18.33 2.06 1.53
N VAL A 62 18.56 2.87 0.49
CA VAL A 62 18.04 2.65 -0.87
C VAL A 62 19.24 2.56 -1.81
N ALA A 63 19.36 1.46 -2.56
CA ALA A 63 20.53 1.18 -3.41
C ALA A 63 21.85 1.26 -2.64
N ASP A 64 21.89 0.67 -1.44
CA ASP A 64 23.03 0.70 -0.49
C ASP A 64 23.46 2.11 -0.03
N GLN A 65 22.67 3.14 -0.31
CA GLN A 65 22.91 4.50 0.15
C GLN A 65 21.96 4.87 1.28
N SER A 66 22.51 5.45 2.35
CA SER A 66 21.70 5.94 3.46
C SER A 66 20.72 7.00 2.98
N THR A 67 19.46 6.86 3.40
CA THR A 67 18.47 7.90 3.15
C THR A 67 18.71 9.12 4.05
N GLY A 68 19.47 9.00 5.14
CA GLY A 68 19.66 10.09 6.11
C GLY A 68 18.37 10.53 6.81
N CYS A 69 17.26 9.83 6.58
CA CYS A 69 15.96 10.09 7.20
C CYS A 69 15.82 9.39 8.55
N CYS A 70 16.85 8.63 8.95
CA CYS A 70 16.80 7.75 10.09
C CYS A 70 17.84 8.13 11.16
N ILE A 71 17.49 9.10 11.99
CA ILE A 71 18.30 9.52 13.14
C ILE A 71 17.56 9.07 14.40
N ASN A 72 18.09 8.06 15.09
CA ASN A 72 17.44 7.39 16.23
C ASN A 72 16.04 6.85 15.89
N CYS A 73 15.88 6.20 14.72
CA CYS A 73 14.60 5.61 14.39
C CYS A 73 14.23 4.48 15.35
N THR A 74 12.94 4.23 15.40
CA THR A 74 12.40 3.02 15.99
C THR A 74 11.51 2.34 14.97
N ALA A 75 11.31 1.03 15.13
CA ALA A 75 10.41 0.25 14.31
C ALA A 75 9.51 -0.61 15.20
N ILE A 76 8.22 -0.67 14.89
CA ILE A 76 7.30 -1.66 15.44
C ILE A 76 7.21 -2.82 14.45
N VAL A 77 7.38 -4.04 14.95
CA VAL A 77 7.20 -5.25 14.15
C VAL A 77 5.76 -5.71 14.33
N ASP A 78 4.98 -5.67 13.26
CA ASP A 78 3.52 -5.78 13.33
C ASP A 78 2.94 -6.72 12.27
N SER A 79 2.60 -7.94 12.68
CA SER A 79 1.92 -8.91 11.81
C SER A 79 0.51 -8.48 11.39
N GLY A 80 -0.07 -7.45 12.04
CA GLY A 80 -1.38 -6.91 11.71
C GLY A 80 -1.38 -5.89 10.56
N THR A 81 -0.20 -5.49 10.09
CA THR A 81 -0.04 -4.53 8.99
C THR A 81 0.57 -5.22 7.78
N ALA A 82 -0.06 -5.14 6.61
CA ALA A 82 0.46 -5.75 5.38
C ALA A 82 1.72 -5.02 4.83
N PHE A 83 1.66 -3.68 4.81
CA PHE A 83 2.68 -2.82 4.21
C PHE A 83 3.85 -2.50 5.16
N ILE A 84 4.91 -1.94 4.61
CA ILE A 84 5.93 -1.23 5.39
C ILE A 84 5.52 0.24 5.47
N ALA A 85 5.32 0.74 6.69
CA ALA A 85 5.01 2.15 6.92
C ALA A 85 6.24 2.89 7.46
N GLY A 86 6.49 4.11 7.00
CA GLY A 86 7.65 4.88 7.45
C GLY A 86 7.54 6.38 7.26
N PRO A 87 8.55 7.14 7.69
CA PRO A 87 8.56 8.59 7.58
C PRO A 87 8.41 9.05 6.13
N PHE A 88 7.60 10.10 5.93
CA PHE A 88 7.26 10.61 4.60
C PHE A 88 8.49 10.81 3.70
N ASP A 89 9.55 11.44 4.20
CA ASP A 89 10.75 11.72 3.41
C ASP A 89 11.50 10.46 2.97
N ALA A 90 11.55 9.43 3.84
CA ALA A 90 12.17 8.15 3.52
C ALA A 90 11.35 7.39 2.47
N VAL A 91 10.03 7.33 2.67
CA VAL A 91 9.07 6.69 1.76
C VAL A 91 9.07 7.40 0.41
N LYS A 92 9.14 8.74 0.38
CA LYS A 92 9.26 9.51 -0.85
C LYS A 92 10.54 9.15 -1.61
N LYS A 93 11.68 9.03 -0.95
CA LYS A 93 12.96 8.68 -1.60
C LYS A 93 12.91 7.32 -2.28
N ILE A 94 12.38 6.29 -1.61
CA ILE A 94 12.24 4.97 -2.24
C ILE A 94 11.24 5.03 -3.40
N ASN A 95 10.10 5.70 -3.22
CA ASN A 95 9.09 5.81 -4.26
C ASN A 95 9.60 6.58 -5.49
N ASP A 96 10.39 7.64 -5.33
CA ASP A 96 11.06 8.31 -6.44
C ASP A 96 12.06 7.36 -7.14
N ALA A 97 12.82 6.56 -6.38
CA ALA A 97 13.84 5.65 -6.91
C ALA A 97 13.27 4.46 -7.69
N ILE A 98 12.07 3.99 -7.35
CA ILE A 98 11.35 2.94 -8.10
C ILE A 98 10.44 3.51 -9.19
N GLU A 99 10.50 4.83 -9.43
CA GLU A 99 9.57 5.56 -10.28
C GLU A 99 8.09 5.28 -9.94
N ALA A 100 7.80 5.04 -8.65
CA ALA A 100 6.44 4.94 -8.17
C ALA A 100 5.78 6.28 -8.39
N LYS A 101 4.64 6.22 -9.03
CA LYS A 101 3.82 7.39 -9.23
C LYS A 101 2.60 7.21 -8.34
N GLY A 102 2.21 8.28 -7.64
CA GLY A 102 0.90 8.33 -7.02
C GLY A 102 -0.12 8.17 -8.12
N PHE A 103 -0.74 7.00 -8.17
CA PHE A 103 -1.42 6.55 -9.36
C PHE A 103 -2.82 6.11 -9.02
N VAL A 104 -3.70 6.45 -9.94
CA VAL A 104 -4.81 5.60 -10.32
C VAL A 104 -5.91 5.60 -9.28
N SER A 105 -6.90 6.44 -9.54
CA SER A 105 -8.26 6.07 -9.16
C SER A 105 -8.55 4.74 -9.85
N MET A 106 -8.53 3.65 -9.08
CA MET A 106 -8.92 2.32 -9.55
C MET A 106 -10.38 2.35 -9.99
N GLU A 107 -11.18 3.21 -9.38
CA GLU A 107 -12.55 3.54 -9.78
C GLU A 107 -12.57 4.13 -11.20
N CYS A 108 -11.65 5.05 -11.54
CA CYS A 108 -11.50 5.61 -12.88
C CYS A 108 -11.05 4.55 -13.89
N LYS A 109 -10.03 3.75 -13.57
CA LYS A 109 -9.57 2.66 -14.46
C LYS A 109 -10.69 1.64 -14.70
N LYS A 110 -11.42 1.26 -13.65
CA LYS A 110 -12.60 0.40 -13.73
C LYS A 110 -13.70 1.05 -14.55
N ALA A 111 -13.95 2.34 -14.37
CA ALA A 111 -14.96 3.07 -15.14
C ALA A 111 -14.62 3.08 -16.64
N VAL A 112 -13.35 3.32 -16.98
CA VAL A 112 -12.86 3.30 -18.37
C VAL A 112 -12.89 1.90 -18.97
N SER A 113 -12.42 0.87 -18.26
CA SER A 113 -12.37 -0.50 -18.79
C SER A 113 -13.74 -1.15 -18.90
N GLN A 114 -14.63 -0.93 -17.93
CA GLN A 114 -15.94 -1.57 -17.85
C GLN A 114 -17.01 -0.77 -18.60
N TYR A 115 -16.99 0.56 -18.52
CA TYR A 115 -18.05 1.41 -19.06
C TYR A 115 -17.58 2.34 -20.18
N GLY A 116 -16.27 2.48 -20.45
CA GLY A 116 -15.75 3.46 -21.40
C GLY A 116 -16.35 3.37 -22.81
N ASP A 117 -16.62 2.16 -23.28
CA ASP A 117 -17.29 1.94 -24.56
C ASP A 117 -18.77 2.30 -24.55
N LEU A 118 -19.46 2.00 -23.46
CA LEU A 118 -20.86 2.37 -23.27
C LEU A 118 -20.99 3.89 -23.15
N ILE A 119 -20.12 4.54 -22.39
CA ILE A 119 -20.03 5.99 -22.25
C ILE A 119 -19.81 6.64 -23.61
N TRP A 120 -18.85 6.13 -24.40
CA TRP A 120 -18.61 6.60 -25.76
C TRP A 120 -19.86 6.50 -26.65
N GLN A 121 -20.56 5.36 -26.63
CA GLN A 121 -21.77 5.16 -27.42
C GLN A 121 -22.91 6.09 -27.00
N LEU A 122 -23.12 6.30 -25.69
CA LEU A 122 -24.15 7.19 -25.17
C LEU A 122 -23.85 8.67 -25.47
N LEU A 123 -22.57 9.06 -25.48
CA LEU A 123 -22.16 10.39 -25.93
C LEU A 123 -22.43 10.57 -27.43
N LEU A 124 -22.20 9.54 -28.26
CA LEU A 124 -22.55 9.57 -29.69
C LEU A 124 -24.06 9.62 -29.94
N SER A 125 -24.88 8.98 -29.11
CA SER A 125 -26.34 9.03 -29.22
C SER A 125 -26.95 10.36 -28.80
N GLY A 126 -26.12 11.33 -28.39
CA GLY A 126 -26.55 12.67 -27.99
C GLY A 126 -27.10 12.75 -26.56
N LEU A 127 -26.85 11.75 -25.70
CA LEU A 127 -27.25 11.81 -24.30
C LEU A 127 -26.48 12.95 -23.60
N GLN A 128 -27.15 13.68 -22.72
CA GLN A 128 -26.51 14.79 -22.02
C GLN A 128 -25.47 14.24 -21.01
N PRO A 129 -24.24 14.77 -21.00
CA PRO A 129 -23.15 14.31 -20.14
C PRO A 129 -23.49 14.23 -18.65
N ASP A 130 -24.28 15.18 -18.14
CA ASP A 130 -24.73 15.29 -16.75
C ASP A 130 -25.69 14.17 -16.33
N LYS A 131 -26.32 13.48 -17.29
CA LYS A 131 -27.27 12.38 -17.01
C LYS A 131 -26.68 11.01 -17.29
N LEU A 132 -25.49 10.95 -17.88
CA LEU A 132 -24.93 9.71 -18.39
C LEU A 132 -24.64 8.73 -17.25
N CYS A 133 -23.91 9.17 -16.23
CA CYS A 133 -23.51 8.32 -15.09
C CYS A 133 -24.71 7.82 -14.27
N SER A 134 -25.78 8.61 -14.15
CA SER A 134 -27.04 8.15 -13.55
C SER A 134 -27.80 7.18 -14.46
N SER A 135 -27.77 7.38 -15.77
CA SER A 135 -28.48 6.51 -16.74
C SER A 135 -27.88 5.10 -16.80
N ILE A 136 -26.59 4.95 -16.52
CA ILE A 136 -25.90 3.65 -16.42
C ILE A 136 -25.85 3.10 -14.99
N GLY A 137 -26.53 3.77 -14.05
CA GLY A 137 -26.67 3.30 -12.66
C GLY A 137 -25.43 3.45 -11.78
N ILE A 138 -24.44 4.24 -12.20
CA ILE A 138 -23.22 4.50 -11.42
C ILE A 138 -23.46 5.60 -10.37
N CYS A 139 -24.25 6.62 -10.71
CA CYS A 139 -24.59 7.73 -9.81
C CYS A 139 -26.06 7.69 -9.40
N SER A 140 -26.33 7.91 -8.11
CA SER A 140 -27.69 8.13 -7.60
C SER A 140 -28.23 9.47 -8.09
N PHE A 141 -29.41 9.48 -8.71
CA PHE A 141 -30.05 10.73 -9.13
C PHE A 141 -30.76 11.39 -7.94
N ASN A 142 -30.03 12.13 -7.11
CA ASN A 142 -30.64 13.06 -6.16
C ASN A 142 -30.69 14.43 -6.83
N GLY A 143 -31.90 14.88 -7.18
CA GLY A 143 -32.18 16.06 -8.02
C GLY A 143 -31.71 17.43 -7.49
N THR A 144 -30.72 17.49 -6.60
CA THR A 144 -30.11 18.71 -6.07
C THR A 144 -28.67 18.43 -5.61
N GLN A 145 -27.68 18.55 -6.50
CA GLN A 145 -26.35 19.04 -6.14
C GLN A 145 -25.58 19.40 -7.41
N HIS A 146 -25.50 20.71 -7.66
CA HIS A 146 -24.58 21.29 -8.64
C HIS A 146 -23.14 21.09 -8.17
N LEU A 147 -22.25 20.77 -9.11
CA LEU A 147 -20.79 20.95 -9.00
C LEU A 147 -20.45 22.28 -8.30
N SER A 148 -20.06 22.21 -7.02
CA SER A 148 -19.46 23.34 -6.31
C SER A 148 -18.70 22.91 -5.04
N ASP A 149 -19.13 21.87 -4.33
CA ASP A 149 -18.65 21.69 -2.95
C ASP A 149 -17.61 20.56 -2.75
N SER A 150 -17.28 19.77 -3.79
CA SER A 150 -16.36 18.63 -3.66
C SER A 150 -14.89 18.92 -4.00
N ILE A 151 -14.51 20.17 -4.28
CA ILE A 151 -13.10 20.60 -4.26
C ILE A 151 -12.81 21.28 -2.92
N LYS A 152 -12.95 20.54 -1.81
CA LYS A 152 -12.18 20.85 -0.61
C LYS A 152 -10.81 20.19 -0.77
N MET A 153 -9.82 20.98 -1.21
CA MET A 153 -8.42 20.58 -1.12
C MET A 153 -8.03 20.47 0.36
N VAL A 154 -7.76 19.24 0.83
CA VAL A 154 -6.78 18.80 1.84
C VAL A 154 -6.72 19.52 3.21
N VAL A 155 -7.59 20.49 3.51
CA VAL A 155 -7.58 21.17 4.81
C VAL A 155 -9.00 21.19 5.37
N GLU A 156 -9.14 20.65 6.58
CA GLU A 156 -10.36 20.49 7.39
C GLU A 156 -11.22 19.24 7.14
N GLN A 157 -10.77 18.10 7.66
CA GLN A 157 -11.70 17.16 8.27
C GLN A 157 -11.74 17.39 9.79
N LYS A 158 -12.78 18.10 10.24
CA LYS A 158 -13.30 17.92 11.60
C LYS A 158 -14.09 16.62 11.58
N GLY A 159 -13.78 15.74 12.53
CA GLY A 159 -14.31 14.38 12.58
C GLY A 159 -15.82 14.36 12.70
N GLU A 160 -16.45 13.63 11.76
CA GLU A 160 -17.78 13.07 11.90
C GLU A 160 -17.75 11.66 11.32
N THR A 161 -18.29 10.71 12.09
CA THR A 161 -18.39 9.29 11.79
C THR A 161 -19.43 9.05 10.69
N HIS A 162 -18.99 8.70 9.49
CA HIS A 162 -19.85 8.21 8.41
C HIS A 162 -19.48 6.77 8.05
N ASN A 163 -20.50 5.96 7.74
CA ASN A 163 -20.36 4.54 7.43
C ASN A 163 -19.52 4.34 6.15
N ASP A 164 -18.54 3.43 6.20
CA ASP A 164 -17.55 3.15 5.14
C ASP A 164 -18.15 2.82 3.76
N THR A 165 -19.42 2.40 3.69
CA THR A 165 -20.13 2.10 2.44
C THR A 165 -20.57 3.31 1.61
N GLU A 166 -20.76 4.50 2.21
CA GLU A 166 -21.20 5.70 1.48
C GLU A 166 -20.04 6.37 0.74
N VAL A 167 -18.83 6.36 1.32
CA VAL A 167 -17.64 7.00 0.75
C VAL A 167 -17.22 6.35 -0.58
N GLY A 168 -17.38 5.04 -0.72
CA GLY A 168 -17.01 4.29 -1.93
C GLY A 168 -17.93 4.54 -3.15
N GLN A 169 -19.23 4.79 -2.93
CA GLN A 169 -20.17 5.08 -4.03
C GLN A 169 -19.97 6.48 -4.60
N ASP A 170 -19.67 7.47 -3.75
CA ASP A 170 -19.44 8.85 -4.17
C ASP A 170 -18.16 8.98 -5.02
N LEU A 171 -17.11 8.23 -4.68
CA LEU A 171 -15.84 8.22 -5.44
C LEU A 171 -16.00 7.61 -6.83
N VAL A 172 -16.76 6.52 -6.98
CA VAL A 172 -17.02 5.89 -8.27
C VAL A 172 -17.92 6.77 -9.15
N CYS A 173 -18.89 7.47 -8.54
CA CYS A 173 -19.70 8.45 -9.24
C CYS A 173 -18.84 9.61 -9.78
N ALA A 174 -18.01 10.22 -8.94
CA ALA A 174 -17.09 11.28 -9.35
C ALA A 174 -16.13 10.83 -10.47
N ALA A 175 -15.60 9.61 -10.38
CA ALA A 175 -14.75 9.04 -11.42
C ALA A 175 -15.48 8.87 -12.76
N CYS A 176 -16.75 8.47 -12.74
CA CYS A 176 -17.58 8.41 -13.94
C CYS A 176 -17.80 9.81 -14.55
N GLU A 177 -18.14 10.81 -13.73
CA GLU A 177 -18.39 12.17 -14.21
C GLU A 177 -17.14 12.78 -14.88
N LEU A 178 -15.96 12.58 -14.27
CA LEU A 178 -14.67 12.99 -14.85
C LEU A 178 -14.38 12.26 -16.16
N THR A 179 -14.63 10.94 -16.20
CA THR A 179 -14.46 10.12 -17.41
C THR A 179 -15.33 10.66 -18.56
N VAL A 180 -16.61 10.95 -18.29
CA VAL A 180 -17.54 11.54 -19.26
C VAL A 180 -17.05 12.90 -19.76
N ALA A 181 -16.60 13.77 -18.85
CA ALA A 181 -16.10 15.10 -19.21
C ALA A 181 -14.85 15.05 -20.10
N TRP A 182 -13.90 14.16 -19.79
CA TRP A 182 -12.69 13.99 -20.58
C TRP A 182 -12.95 13.34 -21.93
N MET A 183 -13.79 12.30 -21.99
CA MET A 183 -14.20 11.68 -23.25
C MET A 183 -14.86 12.71 -24.17
N ARG A 184 -15.80 13.51 -23.64
CA ARG A 184 -16.43 14.60 -24.40
C ARG A 184 -15.40 15.59 -24.93
N THR A 185 -14.44 16.01 -24.11
CA THR A 185 -13.41 16.98 -24.50
C THR A 185 -12.57 16.47 -25.67
N GLU A 186 -12.17 15.20 -25.64
CA GLU A 186 -11.41 14.58 -26.73
C GLU A 186 -12.27 14.32 -27.99
N MET A 187 -13.55 14.01 -27.82
CA MET A 187 -14.51 13.88 -28.92
C MET A 187 -14.70 15.20 -29.68
N MET A 188 -14.67 16.34 -28.99
CA MET A 188 -14.71 17.67 -29.62
C MET A 188 -13.49 17.92 -30.52
N GLN A 189 -12.39 17.18 -30.34
CA GLN A 189 -11.21 17.22 -31.18
C GLN A 189 -11.24 16.22 -32.36
N LYS A 190 -12.40 15.58 -32.63
CA LYS A 190 -12.60 14.59 -33.71
C LYS A 190 -11.61 13.40 -33.65
N LYS A 191 -11.15 13.03 -32.46
CA LYS A 191 -10.27 11.86 -32.26
C LYS A 191 -11.05 10.55 -32.41
N THR A 192 -10.34 9.47 -32.74
CA THR A 192 -10.93 8.12 -32.87
C THR A 192 -11.24 7.52 -31.50
N ARG A 193 -12.23 6.62 -31.42
CA ARG A 193 -12.61 5.90 -30.18
C ARG A 193 -11.40 5.39 -29.41
N GLY A 194 -10.51 4.67 -30.09
CA GLY A 194 -9.32 4.09 -29.46
C GLY A 194 -8.41 5.14 -28.82
N ARG A 195 -8.17 6.28 -29.49
CA ARG A 195 -7.35 7.36 -28.95
C ARG A 195 -8.00 8.08 -27.78
N VAL A 196 -9.33 8.24 -27.80
CA VAL A 196 -10.07 8.85 -26.69
C VAL A 196 -10.01 7.96 -25.45
N ILE A 197 -10.23 6.66 -25.60
CA ILE A 197 -10.14 5.70 -24.50
C ILE A 197 -8.71 5.65 -23.96
N GLU A 198 -7.70 5.59 -24.82
CA GLU A 198 -6.29 5.61 -24.42
C GLU A 198 -5.91 6.88 -23.66
N TYR A 199 -6.36 8.04 -24.13
CA TYR A 199 -6.13 9.33 -23.47
C TYR A 199 -6.78 9.38 -22.08
N VAL A 200 -8.05 8.99 -21.98
CA VAL A 200 -8.78 8.99 -20.70
C VAL A 200 -8.19 7.96 -19.73
N ASN A 201 -7.77 6.80 -20.23
CA ASN A 201 -7.02 5.82 -19.46
C ASN A 201 -5.71 6.43 -18.91
N LYS A 202 -4.99 7.20 -19.73
CA LYS A 202 -3.79 7.93 -19.32
C LYS A 202 -4.06 9.08 -18.35
N LEU A 203 -5.28 9.61 -18.30
CA LEU A 203 -5.67 10.59 -17.28
C LEU A 203 -6.01 9.94 -15.93
N CYS A 204 -6.59 8.73 -15.93
CA CYS A 204 -6.77 7.97 -14.70
C CYS A 204 -5.43 7.71 -13.99
N ASP A 205 -4.34 7.58 -14.76
CA ASP A 205 -2.97 7.47 -14.24
C ASP A 205 -2.49 8.73 -13.48
N THR A 206 -3.18 9.86 -13.63
CA THR A 206 -2.81 11.14 -13.03
C THR A 206 -3.76 11.62 -11.94
N LEU A 207 -4.82 10.86 -11.64
CA LEU A 207 -5.78 11.23 -10.59
C LEU A 207 -5.27 10.87 -9.20
N PRO A 208 -5.36 11.80 -8.23
CA PRO A 208 -5.08 11.50 -6.84
C PRO A 208 -6.17 10.60 -6.25
N ASN A 209 -5.77 9.44 -5.72
CA ASN A 209 -6.60 8.55 -4.92
C ASN A 209 -6.56 9.04 -3.45
N PRO A 210 -7.68 8.99 -2.69
CA PRO A 210 -7.66 9.24 -1.24
C PRO A 210 -6.85 8.21 -0.42
N THR A 211 -6.40 7.08 -1.01
CA THR A 211 -5.52 6.11 -0.36
C THR A 211 -4.04 6.31 -0.72
N THR A 212 -3.18 6.18 0.29
CA THR A 212 -1.74 6.51 0.31
C THR A 212 -0.84 5.52 -0.46
N GLN A 213 -1.40 4.67 -1.32
CA GLN A 213 -0.69 3.61 -2.05
C GLN A 213 -0.23 4.11 -3.43
N LEU A 214 0.99 3.77 -3.84
CA LEU A 214 1.56 4.21 -5.13
C LEU A 214 1.77 3.03 -6.08
N ALA A 215 1.43 3.20 -7.35
CA ALA A 215 1.63 2.17 -8.36
C ALA A 215 3.01 2.28 -9.03
N VAL A 216 3.53 1.14 -9.48
CA VAL A 216 4.78 1.04 -10.23
C VAL A 216 4.56 0.26 -11.54
N ASP A 217 5.44 0.48 -12.51
CA ASP A 217 5.46 -0.32 -13.73
C ASP A 217 6.02 -1.71 -13.44
N CYS A 218 5.18 -2.75 -13.53
CA CYS A 218 5.56 -4.14 -13.32
C CYS A 218 6.76 -4.58 -14.17
N THR A 219 6.92 -4.01 -15.37
CA THR A 219 8.02 -4.39 -16.28
C THR A 219 9.37 -3.85 -15.81
N LYS A 220 9.38 -2.85 -14.92
CA LYS A 220 10.59 -2.22 -14.38
C LYS A 220 11.08 -2.85 -13.07
N ILE A 221 10.33 -3.78 -12.47
CA ILE A 221 10.71 -4.44 -11.20
C ILE A 221 12.16 -4.93 -11.19
N PRO A 222 12.68 -5.64 -12.22
CA PRO A 222 14.06 -6.13 -12.21
C PRO A 222 15.13 -5.03 -12.18
N SER A 223 14.77 -3.78 -12.52
CA SER A 223 15.68 -2.62 -12.52
C SER A 223 15.61 -1.77 -11.26
N MET A 224 14.65 -2.05 -10.36
CA MET A 224 14.48 -1.29 -9.13
C MET A 224 15.58 -1.60 -8.13
N PRO A 225 15.94 -0.66 -7.24
CA PRO A 225 16.98 -0.86 -6.25
C PRO A 225 16.59 -1.88 -5.17
N THR A 226 17.58 -2.59 -4.63
CA THR A 226 17.41 -3.26 -3.33
C THR A 226 17.37 -2.20 -2.23
N VAL A 227 16.51 -2.42 -1.24
CA VAL A 227 16.42 -1.59 -0.04
C VAL A 227 16.87 -2.39 1.17
N SER A 228 17.38 -1.72 2.20
CA SER A 228 17.92 -2.42 3.37
C SER A 228 17.56 -1.71 4.66
N PHE A 229 17.10 -2.47 5.64
CA PHE A 229 16.94 -2.03 7.03
C PHE A 229 18.18 -2.44 7.81
N VAL A 230 18.84 -1.51 8.48
CA VAL A 230 19.95 -1.83 9.39
C VAL A 230 19.35 -1.99 10.77
N ILE A 231 19.41 -3.23 11.29
CA ILE A 231 18.84 -3.62 12.59
C ILE A 231 19.92 -4.40 13.36
N GLY A 232 20.33 -3.91 14.52
CA GLY A 232 21.31 -4.59 15.37
C GLY A 232 22.66 -4.78 14.68
N ASN A 233 23.14 -3.73 13.98
CA ASN A 233 24.34 -3.74 13.13
C ASN A 233 24.35 -4.77 11.98
N LYS A 234 23.19 -5.34 11.61
CA LYS A 234 23.05 -6.22 10.46
C LYS A 234 22.12 -5.60 9.44
N SER A 235 22.46 -5.76 8.15
CA SER A 235 21.63 -5.30 7.04
C SER A 235 20.63 -6.38 6.63
N PHE A 236 19.36 -6.00 6.57
CA PHE A 236 18.23 -6.83 6.14
C PHE A 236 17.72 -6.30 4.80
N HIS A 237 18.11 -6.98 3.73
CA HIS A 237 17.84 -6.63 2.34
C HIS A 237 16.46 -7.10 1.87
N LEU A 238 15.70 -6.21 1.24
CA LEU A 238 14.51 -6.55 0.48
C LEU A 238 14.76 -6.27 -1.00
N THR A 239 14.61 -7.31 -1.81
CA THR A 239 14.68 -7.22 -3.27
C THR A 239 13.38 -6.62 -3.83
N PRO A 240 13.40 -6.07 -5.06
CA PRO A 240 12.19 -5.54 -5.70
C PRO A 240 11.00 -6.50 -5.73
N ASP A 241 11.22 -7.78 -6.02
CA ASP A 241 10.14 -8.78 -6.03
C ASP A 241 9.56 -9.06 -4.63
N GLN A 242 10.24 -8.65 -3.55
CA GLN A 242 9.75 -8.82 -2.18
C GLN A 242 8.98 -7.61 -1.68
N TYR A 243 9.34 -6.38 -2.08
CA TYR A 243 8.67 -5.18 -1.60
C TYR A 243 7.65 -4.59 -2.59
N ILE A 244 7.52 -5.14 -3.80
CA ILE A 244 6.46 -4.76 -4.75
C ILE A 244 5.36 -5.82 -4.74
N LEU A 245 4.13 -5.41 -4.42
CA LEU A 245 2.98 -6.31 -4.46
C LEU A 245 2.42 -6.39 -5.87
N LYS A 246 2.17 -7.61 -6.35
CA LYS A 246 1.50 -7.89 -7.61
C LYS A 246 0.03 -8.24 -7.31
N VAL A 247 -0.88 -7.37 -7.71
CA VAL A 247 -2.33 -7.55 -7.54
C VAL A 247 -2.92 -8.01 -8.86
N GLU A 248 -3.42 -9.24 -8.90
CA GLU A 248 -4.14 -9.80 -10.05
C GLU A 248 -5.62 -9.47 -9.93
N GLN A 249 -6.19 -8.81 -10.95
CA GLN A 249 -7.64 -8.60 -11.09
C GLN A 249 -8.05 -9.02 -12.50
N ASP A 250 -8.85 -10.07 -12.64
CA ASP A 250 -9.56 -10.66 -13.80
C ASP A 250 -8.93 -10.55 -15.22
N MET A 251 -8.44 -9.38 -15.65
CA MET A 251 -7.79 -9.12 -16.94
C MET A 251 -6.46 -8.36 -16.87
N ALA A 252 -5.94 -7.98 -15.70
CA ALA A 252 -4.67 -7.26 -15.57
C ALA A 252 -3.96 -7.51 -14.22
N THR A 253 -2.63 -7.49 -14.26
CA THR A 253 -1.77 -7.46 -13.08
C THR A 253 -1.32 -6.01 -12.83
N PHE A 254 -1.53 -5.52 -11.62
CA PHE A 254 -1.07 -4.21 -11.17
C PHE A 254 0.04 -4.38 -10.14
N CYS A 255 1.02 -3.48 -10.15
CA CYS A 255 2.13 -3.51 -9.20
C CYS A 255 2.08 -2.28 -8.29
N ILE A 256 2.14 -2.51 -6.99
CA ILE A 256 2.00 -1.49 -5.95
C ILE A 256 3.25 -1.49 -5.09
N SER A 257 3.72 -0.29 -4.73
CA SER A 257 4.80 -0.13 -3.75
C SER A 257 4.36 -0.66 -2.39
N GLY A 258 5.20 -1.49 -1.77
CA GLY A 258 5.02 -1.97 -0.40
C GLY A 258 5.21 -0.91 0.68
N PHE A 259 5.58 0.32 0.28
CA PHE A 259 5.88 1.43 1.19
C PHE A 259 4.74 2.44 1.25
N ILE A 260 4.24 2.69 2.46
CA ILE A 260 3.24 3.73 2.72
C ILE A 260 3.79 4.80 3.67
N PRO A 261 3.44 6.08 3.48
CA PRO A 261 3.82 7.12 4.42
C PRO A 261 3.05 6.94 5.73
N LEU A 262 3.75 7.07 6.85
CA LEU A 262 3.19 7.07 8.19
C LEU A 262 3.16 8.51 8.72
N ASP A 263 1.96 9.02 9.00
CA ASP A 263 1.75 10.35 9.59
C ASP A 263 1.45 10.22 11.08
N VAL A 264 2.48 9.88 11.86
CA VAL A 264 2.40 9.87 13.33
C VAL A 264 3.15 11.08 13.84
N PRO A 265 2.53 11.98 14.62
CA PRO A 265 3.21 13.11 15.22
C PRO A 265 4.17 12.61 16.29
N VAL A 266 5.43 12.37 15.89
CA VAL A 266 6.47 11.95 16.82
C VAL A 266 7.01 13.18 17.52
N SER A 267 6.89 13.21 18.85
CA SER A 267 7.48 14.28 19.68
C SER A 267 8.82 13.82 20.27
N PRO A 268 9.86 14.68 20.28
CA PRO A 268 11.12 14.37 20.95
C PRO A 268 10.87 13.95 22.42
N PRO A 269 11.55 12.91 22.94
CA PRO A 269 12.81 12.33 22.45
C PRO A 269 12.65 11.16 21.47
N GLN A 270 11.44 10.81 21.04
CA GLN A 270 11.19 9.68 20.14
C GLN A 270 11.59 10.08 18.71
N GLY A 271 12.48 9.30 18.09
CA GLY A 271 12.86 9.48 16.69
C GLY A 271 11.84 8.87 15.73
N PRO A 272 12.02 9.03 14.41
CA PRO A 272 11.04 8.62 13.41
C PRO A 272 10.62 7.14 13.57
N LEU A 273 9.32 6.88 13.41
CA LEU A 273 8.75 5.54 13.60
C LEU A 273 8.55 4.83 12.25
N TRP A 274 8.91 3.55 12.22
CA TRP A 274 8.58 2.62 11.16
C TRP A 274 7.62 1.53 11.66
N ILE A 275 6.86 0.96 10.73
CA ILE A 275 6.10 -0.28 10.94
C ILE A 275 6.65 -1.29 9.94
N LEU A 276 7.25 -2.37 10.46
CA LEU A 276 7.71 -3.51 9.67
C LEU A 276 6.58 -4.54 9.67
N GLY A 277 5.77 -4.47 8.63
CA GLY A 277 4.61 -5.33 8.42
C GLY A 277 4.93 -6.68 7.77
N GLU A 278 3.89 -7.31 7.25
CA GLU A 278 3.91 -8.62 6.58
C GLU A 278 5.00 -8.69 5.51
N ILE A 279 5.13 -7.70 4.62
CA ILE A 279 6.18 -7.66 3.57
C ILE A 279 7.59 -7.91 4.12
N PHE A 280 7.93 -7.31 5.28
CA PHE A 280 9.22 -7.56 5.91
C PHE A 280 9.29 -8.94 6.57
N MET A 281 8.21 -9.34 7.26
CA MET A 281 8.11 -10.61 7.98
C MET A 281 8.00 -11.84 7.04
N GLU A 282 7.58 -11.63 5.81
CA GLU A 282 7.55 -12.61 4.73
C GLU A 282 8.97 -12.88 4.24
N ALA A 283 9.79 -11.82 4.12
CA ALA A 283 11.22 -11.96 3.83
C ALA A 283 12.00 -12.58 4.99
N TYR A 284 11.61 -12.25 6.23
CA TYR A 284 12.33 -12.63 7.43
C TYR A 284 11.43 -13.28 8.48
N HIS A 285 11.66 -14.58 8.71
CA HIS A 285 11.08 -15.28 9.83
C HIS A 285 11.33 -14.51 11.13
N THR A 286 10.25 -14.25 11.87
CA THR A 286 10.27 -13.34 13.01
C THR A 286 9.91 -14.07 14.30
N VAL A 287 10.77 -13.95 15.32
CA VAL A 287 10.56 -14.48 16.67
C VAL A 287 10.29 -13.35 17.65
N PHE A 288 9.20 -13.43 18.38
CA PHE A 288 8.85 -12.54 19.46
C PHE A 288 9.13 -13.22 20.80
N ASP A 289 10.28 -12.91 21.40
CA ASP A 289 10.76 -13.50 22.64
C ASP A 289 10.28 -12.66 23.83
N PHE A 290 9.10 -13.01 24.34
CA PHE A 290 8.49 -12.35 25.50
C PHE A 290 9.30 -12.58 26.79
N GLY A 291 9.95 -13.73 26.92
CA GLY A 291 10.75 -14.07 28.10
C GLY A 291 11.94 -13.15 28.28
N ASN A 292 12.62 -12.80 27.18
CA ASN A 292 13.81 -11.95 27.18
C ASN A 292 13.55 -10.52 26.65
N LEU A 293 12.31 -10.19 26.30
CA LEU A 293 11.90 -8.89 25.74
C LEU A 293 12.78 -8.48 24.55
N ARG A 294 12.78 -9.31 23.50
CA ARG A 294 13.56 -9.10 22.28
C ARG A 294 12.83 -9.65 21.06
N VAL A 295 13.17 -9.13 19.88
CA VAL A 295 12.67 -9.65 18.59
C VAL A 295 13.86 -10.23 17.82
N GLY A 296 13.65 -11.35 17.15
CA GLY A 296 14.67 -12.05 16.37
C GLY A 296 14.30 -12.23 14.92
N PHE A 297 15.23 -11.97 14.00
CA PHE A 297 15.01 -12.09 12.56
C PHE A 297 16.01 -13.04 11.91
N ALA A 298 15.51 -13.97 11.11
CA ALA A 298 16.29 -14.85 10.25
C ALA A 298 15.69 -14.86 8.84
N GLU A 299 16.48 -15.18 7.81
CA GLU A 299 15.97 -15.30 6.44
C GLU A 299 14.89 -16.39 6.40
N ALA A 300 13.72 -16.11 5.85
CA ALA A 300 12.67 -17.11 5.70
C ALA A 300 13.09 -18.21 4.71
N ALA A 301 12.68 -19.45 4.98
CA ALA A 301 13.05 -20.61 4.15
C ALA A 301 12.39 -20.59 2.77
#